data_AF-A0AAE5HBC2-F1
#
_entry.id   AF-A0AAE5HBC2-F1
#
_cell.length_a   1.000
_cell.length_b   1.000
_cell.length_c   1.000
_cell.angle_alpha   90.00
_cell.angle_beta   90.00
_cell.angle_gamma   90.00
#
_symmetry.space_group_name_H-M   'P 1'
#
loop_
_entity.id
_entity.type
_entity.pdbx_description
1 polymer ?
#
loop_
_entity_poly.entity_id
_entity_poly.type
_entity_poly.pdbx_seq_one_letter_code
_entity_poly.pdbx_strand_id
1 'polypeptide(L)'
;MALKMNYIKQVDKDMLKNVGFNYLAEKVEDSITFFDAYIKITNQNGDKNNINLVISIYNQKEGILLDQDSYSFIPDTSDTAVNFIKQGYQQIKANKYPTAIDLLDEGQTA
;
A
#
# COMPACT_ATOMS: atom_id res chain seq x y z
N MET A 1 -0.40 7.45 11.41
CA MET A 1 0.76 7.04 10.59
C MET A 1 0.25 6.31 9.37
N ALA A 2 0.67 6.77 8.20
CA ALA A 2 0.43 6.21 6.88
C ALA A 2 1.66 6.46 6.01
N LEU A 3 1.70 5.93 4.79
CA LEU A 3 2.79 6.19 3.85
C LEU A 3 2.27 6.91 2.61
N LYS A 4 3.15 7.65 1.94
CA LYS A 4 2.90 8.34 0.68
C LYS A 4 3.94 7.95 -0.37
N MET A 5 3.53 7.61 -1.58
CA MET A 5 4.47 7.34 -2.68
C MET A 5 3.82 7.57 -4.05
N ASN A 6 4.66 7.67 -5.09
CA ASN A 6 4.16 7.50 -6.46
C ASN A 6 3.88 6.02 -6.69
N TYR A 7 2.64 5.68 -7.05
CA TYR A 7 2.20 4.32 -7.27
C TYR A 7 1.91 4.10 -8.76
N ILE A 8 2.47 3.04 -9.35
CA ILE A 8 2.30 2.72 -10.76
C ILE A 8 1.42 1.48 -10.86
N LYS A 9 0.26 1.62 -11.48
CA LYS A 9 -0.65 0.49 -11.75
C LYS A 9 -0.55 0.09 -13.22
N GLN A 10 -0.27 -1.19 -13.48
CA GLN A 10 -0.29 -1.73 -14.83
C GLN A 10 -1.73 -1.84 -15.34
N VAL A 11 -1.94 -1.49 -16.60
CA VAL A 11 -3.22 -1.63 -17.28
C VAL A 11 -3.32 -3.05 -17.82
N ASP A 12 -4.36 -3.78 -17.41
CA ASP A 12 -4.66 -5.09 -17.97
C ASP A 12 -5.31 -4.93 -19.36
N LYS A 13 -4.46 -4.85 -20.38
CA LYS A 13 -4.88 -4.70 -21.78
C LYS A 13 -5.66 -5.93 -22.28
N ASP A 14 -5.40 -7.11 -21.74
CA ASP A 14 -6.11 -8.31 -22.14
C ASP A 14 -7.53 -8.32 -21.57
N MET A 15 -7.73 -7.86 -20.34
CA MET A 15 -9.06 -7.56 -19.82
C MET A 15 -9.82 -6.61 -20.73
N LEU A 16 -9.21 -5.50 -21.16
CA LEU A 16 -9.85 -4.53 -22.06
C LEU A 16 -10.27 -5.15 -23.39
N LYS A 17 -9.43 -5.99 -24.00
CA LYS A 17 -9.78 -6.73 -25.21
C LYS A 17 -10.93 -7.69 -24.98
N ASN A 18 -10.90 -8.42 -23.86
CA ASN A 18 -11.92 -9.40 -23.50
C ASN A 18 -13.30 -8.78 -23.27
N VAL A 19 -13.36 -7.51 -22.84
CA VAL A 19 -14.62 -6.76 -22.72
C VAL A 19 -14.96 -5.92 -23.97
N GLY A 20 -14.29 -6.16 -25.10
CA GLY A 20 -14.61 -5.57 -26.41
C GLY A 20 -13.97 -4.21 -26.69
N PHE A 21 -13.12 -3.69 -25.82
CA PHE A 21 -12.41 -2.41 -26.00
C PHE A 21 -11.08 -2.55 -26.75
N ASN A 22 -11.06 -3.32 -27.84
CA ASN A 22 -9.83 -3.63 -28.60
C ASN A 22 -9.06 -2.38 -29.05
N TYR A 23 -9.77 -1.39 -29.62
CA TYR A 23 -9.14 -0.13 -30.06
C TYR A 23 -8.51 0.63 -28.89
N LEU A 24 -9.16 0.67 -27.72
CA LEU A 24 -8.62 1.35 -26.54
C LEU A 24 -7.43 0.59 -25.96
N ALA A 25 -7.45 -0.74 -25.97
CA ALA A 25 -6.35 -1.56 -25.49
C ALA A 25 -5.03 -1.30 -26.23
N GLU A 26 -5.08 -0.95 -27.52
CA GLU A 26 -3.91 -0.57 -28.33
C GLU A 26 -3.45 0.88 -28.11
N LYS A 27 -4.34 1.76 -27.65
CA LYS A 27 -4.08 3.20 -27.53
C LYS A 27 -3.74 3.65 -26.12
N VAL A 28 -4.15 2.88 -25.11
CA VAL A 28 -3.85 3.18 -23.71
C VAL A 28 -2.39 2.87 -23.40
N GLU A 29 -1.79 3.69 -22.53
CA GLU A 29 -0.48 3.41 -21.94
C GLU A 29 -0.50 2.08 -21.18
N ASP A 30 0.65 1.43 -21.04
CA ASP A 30 0.76 0.17 -20.31
C ASP A 30 0.56 0.35 -18.80
N SER A 31 0.69 1.58 -18.29
CA SER A 31 0.56 1.86 -16.87
C SER A 31 0.02 3.27 -16.61
N ILE A 32 -0.55 3.46 -15.42
CA ILE A 32 -0.99 4.75 -14.92
C ILE A 32 -0.17 5.06 -13.65
N THR A 33 0.43 6.24 -13.61
CA THR A 33 1.13 6.75 -12.42
C THR A 33 0.19 7.60 -11.58
N PHE A 34 -0.06 7.15 -10.36
CA PHE A 34 -0.73 7.92 -9.31
C PHE A 34 0.34 8.60 -8.46
N PHE A 35 0.52 9.90 -8.69
CA PHE A 35 1.37 10.71 -7.83
C PHE A 35 0.76 10.76 -6.44
N ASP A 36 1.62 10.75 -5.43
CA ASP A 36 1.20 11.06 -4.06
C ASP A 36 0.13 10.10 -3.47
N ALA A 37 0.10 8.85 -3.93
CA ALA A 37 -0.80 7.82 -3.45
C ALA A 37 -0.63 7.56 -1.94
N TYR A 38 -1.75 7.32 -1.27
CA TYR A 38 -1.87 7.15 0.18
C TYR A 38 -1.97 5.66 0.53
N ILE A 39 -1.04 5.16 1.34
CA ILE A 39 -0.96 3.76 1.75
C ILE A 39 -1.30 3.63 3.22
N LYS A 40 -2.24 2.73 3.53
CA LYS A 40 -2.71 2.49 4.89
C LYS A 40 -2.85 1.00 5.18
N ILE A 41 -2.43 0.59 6.37
CA ILE A 41 -2.79 -0.71 6.94
C ILE A 41 -4.27 -0.64 7.33
N THR A 42 -5.12 -1.42 6.66
CA THR A 42 -6.57 -1.47 6.90
C THR A 42 -6.99 -2.66 7.72
N ASN A 43 -6.17 -3.70 7.80
CA ASN A 43 -6.39 -4.84 8.69
C ASN A 43 -5.04 -5.35 9.21
N GLN A 44 -5.01 -5.75 10.48
CA GLN A 44 -3.89 -6.41 11.13
C GLN A 44 -4.46 -7.61 11.90
N ASN A 45 -3.95 -8.80 11.61
CA ASN A 45 -4.32 -10.03 12.30
C ASN A 45 -3.09 -10.91 12.55
N GLY A 46 -3.11 -11.72 13.61
CA GLY A 46 -2.05 -12.66 13.92
C GLY A 46 -1.57 -12.58 15.36
N ASP A 47 -0.37 -13.12 15.59
CA ASP A 47 0.23 -13.24 16.91
C ASP A 47 1.74 -12.94 16.87
N LYS A 48 2.44 -13.26 17.97
CA LYS A 48 3.89 -13.05 18.09
C LYS A 48 4.74 -13.88 17.11
N ASN A 49 4.18 -14.94 16.53
CA ASN A 49 4.90 -15.79 15.59
C ASN A 49 4.71 -15.30 14.16
N ASN A 50 3.58 -14.66 13.85
CA ASN A 50 3.34 -14.05 12.56
C ASN A 50 2.19 -13.02 12.60
N ILE A 51 2.46 -11.82 12.10
CA ILE A 51 1.47 -10.78 11.85
C ILE A 51 1.23 -10.69 10.34
N ASN A 52 -0.04 -10.76 9.95
CA ASN A 52 -0.51 -10.51 8.59
C ASN A 52 -1.20 -9.14 8.53
N LEU A 53 -0.81 -8.36 7.53
CA LEU A 53 -1.31 -7.03 7.26
C LEU A 53 -2.06 -7.03 5.92
N VAL A 54 -3.19 -6.35 5.90
CA VAL A 54 -3.85 -5.92 4.65
C VAL A 54 -3.52 -4.44 4.45
N ILE A 55 -2.90 -4.16 3.31
CA ILE A 55 -2.41 -2.85 2.91
C ILE A 55 -3.31 -2.35 1.79
N SER A 56 -3.92 -1.20 1.98
CA SER A 56 -4.76 -0.57 0.96
C SER A 56 -4.06 0.67 0.43
N ILE A 57 -4.03 0.81 -0.90
CA ILE A 57 -3.41 1.92 -1.63
C ILE A 57 -4.52 2.75 -2.24
N TYR A 58 -4.55 4.04 -1.93
CA TYR A 58 -5.55 4.99 -2.39
C TYR A 58 -4.91 6.10 -3.22
N ASN A 59 -5.66 6.72 -4.12
CA ASN A 59 -5.15 7.86 -4.89
C ASN A 59 -4.89 9.11 -4.02
N GLN A 60 -5.55 9.23 -2.88
CA GLN A 60 -5.35 10.27 -1.88
C GLN A 60 -5.92 9.82 -0.53
N LYS A 61 -5.70 10.60 0.54
CA LYS A 61 -6.37 10.38 1.83
C LYS A 61 -7.89 10.48 1.63
N GLU A 62 -8.63 9.47 2.10
CA GLU A 62 -10.09 9.32 1.87
C GLU A 62 -10.50 9.23 0.40
N GLY A 63 -9.56 8.83 -0.46
CA GLY A 63 -9.77 8.67 -1.89
C GLY A 63 -10.34 7.31 -2.30
N ILE A 64 -10.20 7.02 -3.58
CA ILE A 64 -10.61 5.76 -4.21
C ILE A 64 -9.51 4.72 -3.98
N LEU A 65 -9.92 3.51 -3.62
CA LEU A 65 -9.03 2.36 -3.52
C LEU A 65 -8.48 2.03 -4.91
N LEU A 66 -7.17 2.13 -5.06
CA LEU A 66 -6.46 1.78 -6.28
C LEU A 66 -6.09 0.30 -6.29
N ASP A 67 -5.61 -0.20 -5.16
CA ASP A 67 -5.13 -1.57 -5.03
C ASP A 67 -5.13 -2.03 -3.56
N GLN A 68 -5.08 -3.35 -3.38
CA GLN A 68 -4.94 -3.97 -2.08
C GLN A 68 -3.89 -5.07 -2.13
N ASP A 69 -3.09 -5.12 -1.08
CA ASP A 69 -1.98 -6.04 -0.97
C ASP A 69 -1.93 -6.66 0.43
N SER A 70 -1.16 -7.74 0.56
CA SER A 70 -0.87 -8.38 1.83
C SER A 70 0.62 -8.36 2.13
N TYR A 71 0.95 -8.33 3.41
CA TYR A 71 2.32 -8.44 3.88
C TYR A 71 2.34 -9.17 5.22
N SER A 72 3.33 -10.02 5.43
CA SER A 72 3.48 -10.77 6.67
C SER A 72 4.89 -10.60 7.24
N PHE A 73 4.98 -10.58 8.57
CA PHE A 73 6.25 -10.48 9.28
C PHE A 73 6.14 -11.08 10.69
N ILE A 74 7.29 -11.46 11.24
CA ILE A 74 7.40 -11.83 12.65
C ILE A 74 7.66 -10.55 13.45
N PRO A 75 6.77 -10.15 14.39
CA PRO A 75 6.95 -8.92 15.15
C PRO A 75 8.02 -9.07 16.23
N ASP A 76 8.65 -7.96 16.60
CA ASP A 76 9.39 -7.86 17.85
C ASP A 76 8.39 -7.72 19.01
N THR A 77 8.53 -8.58 20.01
CA THR A 77 7.70 -8.59 21.23
C THR A 77 8.51 -8.33 22.49
N SER A 78 9.72 -7.79 22.37
CA SER A 78 10.51 -7.33 23.52
C SER A 78 9.77 -6.23 24.29
N ASP A 79 10.11 -6.04 25.57
CA ASP A 79 9.44 -5.06 26.44
C ASP A 79 9.61 -3.60 25.95
N THR A 80 10.59 -3.35 25.08
CA THR A 80 10.86 -2.04 24.47
C THR A 80 10.32 -1.91 23.05
N ALA A 81 9.65 -2.94 22.52
CA ALA A 81 9.15 -2.93 21.16
C ALA A 81 8.02 -1.91 20.98
N VAL A 82 8.00 -1.23 19.82
CA VAL A 82 6.86 -0.40 19.43
C VAL A 82 5.66 -1.29 19.07
N ASN A 83 4.45 -0.74 19.02
CA ASN A 83 3.27 -1.53 18.69
C ASN A 83 3.35 -2.13 17.27
N PHE A 84 2.60 -3.21 17.04
CA PHE A 84 2.62 -3.97 15.78
C PHE A 84 2.21 -3.16 14.55
N ILE A 85 1.36 -2.15 14.69
CA ILE A 85 0.98 -1.25 13.57
C ILE A 85 2.20 -0.44 13.12
N LYS A 86 2.94 0.14 14.08
CA LYS A 86 4.15 0.92 13.78
C LYS A 86 5.25 0.03 13.19
N GLN A 87 5.46 -1.17 13.75
CA GLN A 87 6.37 -2.15 13.16
C GLN A 87 5.94 -2.52 11.74
N GLY A 88 4.65 -2.71 11.51
CA GLY A 88 4.10 -3.00 10.18
C GLY A 88 4.45 -1.95 9.15
N TYR A 89 4.26 -0.66 9.46
CA TYR A 89 4.66 0.43 8.56
C TYR A 89 6.18 0.46 8.31
N GLN A 90 7.01 0.22 9.34
CA GLN A 90 8.46 0.13 9.19
C GLN A 90 8.86 -1.00 8.24
N GLN A 91 8.27 -2.18 8.39
CA GLN A 91 8.54 -3.35 7.56
C GLN A 91 8.06 -3.14 6.12
N ILE A 92 6.85 -2.64 5.93
CA ILE A 92 6.27 -2.35 4.61
C ILE A 92 7.15 -1.34 3.87
N LYS A 93 7.55 -0.25 4.55
CA LYS A 93 8.45 0.76 3.98
C LYS A 93 9.80 0.16 3.61
N ALA A 94 10.44 -0.57 4.52
CA ALA A 94 11.78 -1.11 4.27
C ALA A 94 11.81 -2.14 3.13
N ASN A 95 10.80 -3.01 3.05
CA ASN A 95 10.84 -4.18 2.16
C ASN A 95 10.02 -4.02 0.88
N LYS A 96 8.96 -3.21 0.90
CA LYS A 96 7.99 -3.14 -0.21
C LYS A 96 7.92 -1.77 -0.86
N TYR A 97 7.94 -0.72 -0.06
CA TYR A 97 7.83 0.66 -0.53
C TYR A 97 8.99 1.53 -0.01
N PRO A 98 10.25 1.24 -0.42
CA PRO A 98 11.45 1.89 0.13
C PRO A 98 11.51 3.39 -0.16
N THR A 99 10.81 3.85 -1.19
CA THR A 99 10.73 5.26 -1.57
C THR A 99 9.56 6.00 -0.92
N ALA A 100 8.74 5.32 -0.11
CA ALA A 100 7.58 5.93 0.51
C ALA A 100 7.98 6.86 1.67
N ILE A 101 7.27 7.97 1.78
CA ILE A 101 7.45 8.99 2.80
C ILE A 101 6.42 8.77 3.92
N ASP A 102 6.83 8.96 5.17
CA ASP A 102 5.92 8.83 6.30
C ASP A 102 4.98 10.02 6.34
N LEU A 103 3.68 9.75 6.40
CA LEU A 103 2.66 10.74 6.72
C LEU A 103 2.37 10.67 8.21
N LEU A 104 2.71 11.75 8.91
CA LEU A 104 2.22 12.03 10.24
C LEU A 104 0.79 12.55 10.09
N ASP A 105 -0.18 11.88 10.70
CA ASP A 105 -1.53 12.42 10.79
C ASP A 105 -1.53 13.59 11.79
N GLU A 106 -2.41 14.57 11.57
CA GLU A 106 -2.60 15.70 12.49
C GLU A 106 -2.80 15.19 13.93
N GLY A 107 -1.99 15.70 14.86
CA GLY A 107 -1.99 15.29 16.27
C GLY A 107 -0.95 14.23 16.66
N GLN A 108 -0.15 13.71 15.71
CA GLN A 108 1.05 12.92 16.03
C GLN A 108 2.29 13.83 15.99
N THR A 109 2.69 14.38 17.15
CA THR A 109 3.98 15.09 17.28
C THR A 109 5.15 14.10 17.30
N ALA A 110 6.27 14.53 16.71
CA ALA A 110 7.56 13.85 16.70
C ALA A 110 8.11 13.61 18.11
#